data_AF-A0A9E1U9A0-F1
#
_entry.id   AF-A0A9E1U9A0-F1
#
_cell.length_a   1.000
_cell.length_b   1.000
_cell.length_c   1.000
_cell.angle_alpha   90.00
_cell.angle_beta   90.00
_cell.angle_gamma   90.00
#
_symmetry.space_group_name_H-M   'P 1'
#
loop_
_entity.id
_entity.type
_entity.pdbx_description
1 polymer ?
#
loop_
_entity_poly.entity_id
_entity_poly.type
_entity_poly.pdbx_seq_one_letter_code
_entity_poly.pdbx_strand_id
1 'polypeptide(L)' 'MQLDATNRTPAVSVSSTGIEMKGECYPEDITAFAEPVMQALRDQLESVDSFQVRIELYYFN' A
#
# COMPACT_ATOMS: atom_id res chain seq x y z
N MET A 1 3.92 -6.51 5.94
CA MET A 1 4.33 -5.09 6.14
C MET A 1 3.15 -4.34 6.72
N GLN A 2 3.38 -3.36 7.61
CA GLN A 2 2.32 -2.51 8.15
C GLN A 2 2.80 -1.06 8.20
N LEU A 3 2.00 -0.13 7.66
CA LEU A 3 2.18 1.32 7.74
C LEU A 3 0.90 1.93 8.32
N ASP A 4 1.04 2.83 9.29
CA ASP A 4 -0.07 3.59 9.82
C ASP A 4 -0.43 4.76 8.91
N ALA A 5 -1.71 5.13 8.89
CA ALA A 5 -2.15 6.30 8.16
C ALA A 5 -1.53 7.58 8.75
N THR A 6 -1.25 8.54 7.89
CA THR A 6 -0.98 9.93 8.28
C THR A 6 -2.08 10.82 7.71
N ASN A 7 -1.96 12.14 7.91
CA ASN A 7 -2.85 13.09 7.25
C ASN A 7 -2.74 13.01 5.71
N ARG A 8 -1.61 12.52 5.16
CA ARG A 8 -1.30 12.61 3.72
C ARG A 8 -1.00 11.26 3.06
N THR A 9 -0.88 10.18 3.83
CA THR A 9 -0.58 8.84 3.32
C THR A 9 -1.56 7.84 3.93
N PRO A 10 -2.02 6.84 3.17
CA PRO A 10 -2.99 5.88 3.66
C PRO A 10 -2.32 4.89 4.61
N ALA A 11 -3.12 4.26 5.47
CA ALA A 11 -2.70 3.04 6.14
C ALA A 11 -2.50 1.96 5.08
N VAL A 12 -1.45 1.15 5.24
CA VAL A 12 -1.15 0.02 4.35
C VAL A 12 -0.89 -1.23 5.16
N SER A 13 -1.57 -2.31 4.80
CA SER A 13 -1.29 -3.65 5.31
C SER A 13 -1.00 -4.58 4.15
N VAL A 14 0.18 -5.19 4.13
CA VAL A 14 0.57 -6.22 3.14
C VAL A 14 0.73 -7.56 3.86
N SER A 15 -0.06 -8.52 3.42
CA SER A 15 -0.04 -9.93 3.81
C SER A 15 0.47 -10.81 2.66
N SER A 16 0.61 -12.11 2.88
CA SER A 16 1.07 -13.04 1.85
C SER A 16 0.16 -13.14 0.63
N THR A 17 -1.13 -12.83 0.79
CA THR A 17 -2.15 -13.03 -0.26
C THR A 17 -2.92 -11.76 -0.59
N GLY A 18 -2.52 -10.61 -0.04
CA GLY A 18 -3.17 -9.36 -0.39
C GLY A 18 -2.62 -8.12 0.29
N ILE A 19 -3.10 -6.99 -0.22
CA ILE A 19 -2.84 -5.64 0.27
C ILE A 19 -4.15 -4.93 0.57
N GLU A 20 -4.18 -4.21 1.68
CA GLU A 20 -5.24 -3.25 2.01
C GLU A 20 -4.66 -1.85 2.16
N MET A 21 -5.27 -0.88 1.49
CA MET A 21 -4.90 0.54 1.57
C MET A 21 -6.12 1.38 1.93
N LYS A 22 -6.02 2.20 2.98
CA LYS A 22 -7.14 3.02 3.45
C LYS A 22 -6.72 4.43 3.88
N GLY A 23 -7.42 5.43 3.37
CA GLY A 23 -7.27 6.83 3.81
C GLY A 23 -6.89 7.79 2.68
N GLU A 24 -6.14 8.81 3.04
CA GLU A 24 -5.72 9.88 2.14
C GLU A 24 -4.39 9.57 1.45
N CYS A 25 -4.21 9.94 0.18
CA CYS A 25 -2.95 9.74 -0.52
C CYS A 25 -2.55 10.98 -1.33
N TYR A 26 -1.92 11.94 -0.65
CA TYR A 26 -1.36 13.15 -1.24
C TYR A 26 -0.03 13.56 -0.57
N PRO A 27 0.96 12.66 -0.47
CA PRO A 27 2.26 13.01 0.08
C PRO A 27 2.96 14.06 -0.80
N GLU A 28 3.90 14.79 -0.21
CA GLU A 28 4.76 15.70 -0.98
C GLU A 28 5.77 14.94 -1.85
N ASP A 29 6.22 13.79 -1.35
CA ASP A 29 7.04 12.83 -2.08
C ASP A 29 6.33 11.46 -2.11
N ILE A 30 5.67 11.18 -3.23
CA ILE A 30 5.01 9.89 -3.46
C ILE A 30 6.02 8.74 -3.56
N THR A 31 7.25 9.01 -4.01
CA THR A 31 8.28 7.98 -4.21
C THR A 31 8.68 7.39 -2.87
N ALA A 32 8.94 8.25 -1.88
CA ALA A 32 9.31 7.83 -0.53
C ALA A 32 8.24 6.94 0.13
N PHE A 33 6.95 7.22 -0.13
CA PHE A 33 5.85 6.38 0.35
C PHE A 33 5.70 5.08 -0.46
N ALA A 34 5.72 5.18 -1.79
CA ALA A 34 5.41 4.05 -2.67
C ALA A 34 6.53 3.01 -2.73
N GLU A 35 7.79 3.42 -2.64
CA GLU A 35 8.93 2.52 -2.79
C GLU A 35 8.92 1.31 -1.82
N PRO A 36 8.74 1.48 -0.50
CA PRO A 36 8.67 0.33 0.40
C PRO A 36 7.41 -0.51 0.21
N VAL A 37 6.28 0.08 -0.21
CA VAL A 37 5.05 -0.66 -0.53
C VAL A 37 5.25 -1.53 -1.78
N MET A 38 5.84 -0.97 -2.83
CA MET A 38 6.15 -1.67 -4.07
C MET A 38 7.15 -2.80 -3.85
N GLN A 39 8.11 -2.62 -2.95
CA GLN A 39 9.04 -3.70 -2.58
C GLN A 39 8.29 -4.84 -1.87
N ALA A 40 7.46 -4.54 -0.87
CA ALA A 40 6.68 -5.56 -0.18
C ALA A 40 5.74 -6.33 -1.13
N LEU A 41 5.15 -5.65 -2.12
CA LEU A 41 4.34 -6.31 -3.15
C LEU A 41 5.15 -7.28 -4.01
N ARG A 42 6.34 -6.86 -4.48
CA ARG A 42 7.23 -7.74 -5.28
C ARG A 42 7.55 -9.03 -4.52
N ASP A 43 7.89 -8.91 -3.24
CA ASP A 43 8.26 -10.06 -2.41
C ASP A 43 7.10 -11.08 -2.25
N GLN A 44 5.84 -10.63 -2.25
CA GLN A 44 4.68 -11.53 -2.09
C GLN A 44 4.17 -12.08 -3.42
N LEU A 45 4.16 -11.27 -4.48
CA LEU A 45 3.56 -11.63 -5.77
C LEU A 45 4.25 -12.80 -6.47
N GLU A 46 5.55 -13.02 -6.23
CA GLU A 46 6.28 -14.16 -6.81
C GLU A 46 5.82 -15.52 -6.27
N SER A 47 5.14 -15.53 -5.11
CA SER A 47 4.84 -16.76 -4.36
C SER A 47 3.36 -17.16 -4.39
N VAL A 48 2.51 -16.47 -5.17
CA VAL A 48 1.06 -16.71 -5.16
C VAL A 48 0.43 -16.65 -6.55
N ASP A 49 -0.57 -17.50 -6.77
CA ASP A 49 -1.36 -17.51 -8.02
C ASP A 49 -2.43 -16.41 -8.05
N SER A 50 -2.87 -15.95 -6.89
CA SER A 50 -3.89 -14.90 -6.75
C SER A 50 -3.54 -13.97 -5.58
N PHE A 51 -3.71 -12.67 -5.80
CA PHE A 51 -3.41 -11.64 -4.82
C PHE A 51 -4.58 -10.65 -4.70
N GLN A 52 -5.09 -10.46 -3.50
CA GLN A 52 -6.23 -9.58 -3.24
C GLN A 52 -5.77 -8.14 -3.04
N VAL A 53 -6.39 -7.20 -3.76
CA VAL A 53 -6.15 -5.77 -3.59
C VAL A 53 -7.42 -5.11 -3.09
N ARG A 54 -7.34 -4.43 -1.94
CA ARG A 54 -8.45 -3.63 -1.39
C ARG A 54 -8.00 -2.19 -1.21
N ILE A 55 -8.74 -1.28 -1.83
CA ILE A 55 -8.40 0.14 -1.87
C ILE A 55 -9.63 0.92 -1.40
N GLU A 56 -9.46 1.66 -0.32
CA GLU A 56 -10.42 2.61 0.24
C GLU A 56 -9.72 3.98 0.37
N LEU A 57 -9.41 4.60 -0.76
CA LEU A 57 -8.77 5.91 -0.80
C LEU A 57 -9.81 7.01 -0.95
N TYR A 58 -9.68 8.06 -0.13
CA TYR A 58 -10.62 9.18 -0.12
C TYR A 58 -10.21 10.27 -1.12
N TYR A 59 -8.92 10.58 -1.19
CA TYR A 59 -8.30 11.45 -2.19
C TYR A 59 -6.94 10.91 -2.62
N PHE A 60 -6.64 11.02 -3.91
CA PHE A 60 -5.37 10.59 -4.52
C PHE A 60 -4.88 11.67 -5.51
N ASN A 61 -3.62 12.08 -5.40
CA ASN A 61 -2.94 13.04 -6.29
C ASN A 61 -1.70 12.43 -6.94
#